data_AF-A0A9W9A508-F1
#
_entry.id   AF-A0A9W9A508-F1
#
_cell.length_a   1.000
_cell.length_b   1.000
_cell.length_c   1.000
_cell.angle_alpha   90.00
_cell.angle_beta   90.00
_cell.angle_gamma   90.00
#
_symmetry.space_group_name_H-M   'P 1'
#
loop_
_entity.id
_entity.type
_entity.pdbx_description
1 polymer ?
#
loop_
_entity_poly.entity_id
_entity_poly.type
_entity_poly.pdbx_seq_one_letter_code
_entity_poly.pdbx_strand_id
1 'polypeptide(L)'
;MKLQIFSVLLAITAANASKINPLHVKRQTTSAGTATSATVAASSVSSSTGTSSASSSTTATSNGTASGSTTAVAAPASATWGTSYPPLSQISSGMPSEVTQAVTTTYSVGTSPTYFSGAEPLPTAFVFKAADWPAQDKLPDTSSSEVQEWMQELDGWDIPDLSPTVDGTCVSDPSNVANASARGWWTCGGYTRDTDITVCPGKPMTWGTSFDDGPAFYTTKLLHFLHDQNIKATFFDVGSRCIENPNILIDEYMSGHEIAVHTWSHPHLTTLTTAEIVAELGWTRKAIKAIIGVTPTTMRPPYGDIDDRVRAISLAMGMIPIIWTRTPSGVSFDTFDWEIPGGVVTSEASFSQFEGILGNASTLDDGFIVLEHDLYEQTVDMAIGYTLPAALNHNPPFTLEPIGQCNGIPYTNMYVESNLNASFPIANGTSDGGIDTDGDGTGDAKSKNGTSSAASSSNGSSSQHASFSISATLLAIVATFVVAI
;
A
#
# COMPACT_ATOMS: atom_id res chain seq x y z
N MET A 1 47.75 4.09 -9.64
CA MET A 1 46.65 3.28 -10.18
C MET A 1 45.37 4.08 -10.04
N LYS A 2 44.53 4.18 -11.08
CA LYS A 2 43.22 4.84 -11.00
C LYS A 2 42.17 3.82 -10.58
N LEU A 3 41.36 4.14 -9.59
CA LEU A 3 40.10 3.45 -9.33
C LEU A 3 39.08 3.92 -10.39
N GLN A 4 38.38 2.99 -11.03
CA GLN A 4 37.19 3.31 -11.83
C GLN A 4 35.95 3.04 -10.98
N ILE A 5 35.22 4.11 -10.67
CA ILE A 5 33.87 4.03 -10.12
C ILE A 5 32.93 3.82 -11.31
N PHE A 6 32.20 2.71 -11.33
CA PHE A 6 31.11 2.49 -12.28
C PHE A 6 29.83 3.09 -11.71
N SER A 7 29.56 4.35 -12.04
CA SER A 7 28.24 4.94 -11.87
C SER A 7 27.38 4.55 -13.07
N VAL A 8 26.53 3.54 -12.92
CA VAL A 8 25.46 3.25 -13.88
C VAL A 8 24.30 4.19 -13.60
N LEU A 9 24.34 5.38 -14.21
CA LEU A 9 23.24 6.33 -14.15
C LEU A 9 22.21 5.94 -15.21
N LEU A 10 21.21 5.13 -14.83
CA LEU A 10 20.09 4.80 -15.70
C LEU A 10 19.11 5.98 -15.74
N ALA A 11 19.34 6.93 -16.64
CA ALA A 11 18.43 8.03 -16.89
C ALA A 11 17.19 7.54 -17.66
N ILE A 12 16.21 6.96 -16.94
CA ILE A 12 14.88 6.68 -17.50
C ILE A 12 14.16 8.03 -17.66
N THR A 13 14.03 8.48 -18.90
CA THR A 13 13.20 9.64 -19.23
C THR A 13 11.73 9.23 -19.13
N ALA A 14 11.01 9.74 -18.13
CA ALA A 14 9.57 9.60 -18.02
C ALA A 14 8.85 10.29 -19.19
N ALA A 15 8.59 9.53 -20.26
CA ALA A 15 7.96 10.02 -21.48
C ALA A 15 7.28 8.89 -22.27
N ASN A 16 6.14 8.38 -21.76
CA ASN A 16 4.96 7.91 -22.52
C ASN A 16 3.96 7.11 -21.64
N ALA A 17 3.60 7.62 -20.45
CA ALA A 17 2.41 7.15 -19.73
C ALA A 17 1.12 7.69 -20.40
N SER A 18 0.87 7.31 -21.66
CA SER A 18 -0.31 7.74 -22.43
C SER A 18 -0.56 6.87 -23.67
N LYS A 19 -0.75 5.56 -23.44
CA LYS A 19 -1.53 4.63 -24.29
C LYS A 19 -1.62 3.22 -23.67
N ILE A 20 -2.21 3.10 -22.48
CA ILE A 20 -2.79 1.82 -22.07
C ILE A 20 -4.04 1.59 -22.95
N ASN A 21 -4.01 0.52 -23.72
CA ASN A 21 -5.04 0.19 -24.70
C ASN A 21 -6.19 -0.54 -23.97
N PRO A 22 -7.46 -0.09 -24.04
CA PRO A 22 -8.53 -0.67 -23.22
C PRO A 22 -9.01 -2.00 -23.80
N LEU A 23 -8.29 -3.08 -23.47
CA LEU A 23 -8.64 -4.47 -23.79
C LEU A 23 -8.96 -5.29 -22.54
N HIS A 24 -9.79 -4.75 -21.66
CA HIS A 24 -10.59 -5.56 -20.73
C HIS A 24 -12.09 -5.26 -20.78
N VAL A 25 -12.65 -5.16 -21.99
CA VAL A 25 -14.10 -5.21 -22.22
C VAL A 25 -14.38 -6.24 -23.32
N LYS A 26 -15.20 -7.25 -22.99
CA LYS A 26 -15.62 -8.44 -23.79
C LYS A 26 -14.69 -9.67 -23.78
N ARG A 27 -14.75 -10.48 -22.71
CA ARG A 27 -14.92 -11.96 -22.89
C ARG A 27 -15.46 -12.80 -21.71
N GLN A 28 -16.43 -12.33 -20.94
CA GLN A 28 -17.14 -13.18 -19.95
C GLN A 28 -18.68 -13.12 -20.04
N THR A 29 -19.26 -13.29 -21.24
CA THR A 29 -20.72 -13.44 -21.41
C THR A 29 -21.09 -14.57 -22.37
N THR A 30 -20.80 -15.82 -22.01
CA THR A 30 -21.46 -17.02 -22.56
C THR A 30 -21.38 -18.19 -21.59
N SER A 31 -22.52 -18.55 -20.95
CA SER A 31 -22.94 -19.91 -20.53
C SER A 31 -23.77 -19.90 -19.24
N ALA A 32 -24.91 -19.22 -19.25
CA ALA A 32 -25.99 -19.56 -18.32
C ALA A 32 -26.65 -20.88 -18.79
N GLY A 33 -26.17 -22.01 -18.25
CA GLY A 33 -26.69 -23.34 -18.52
C GLY A 33 -27.28 -23.95 -17.25
N THR A 34 -28.59 -24.18 -17.24
CA THR A 34 -29.37 -24.62 -16.08
C THR A 34 -28.86 -25.93 -15.48
N ALA A 35 -28.43 -25.91 -14.22
CA ALA A 35 -28.09 -27.10 -13.44
C ALA A 35 -29.15 -27.39 -12.37
N THR A 36 -30.13 -28.24 -12.70
CA THR A 36 -31.07 -28.82 -11.72
C THR A 36 -30.39 -29.87 -10.84
N SER A 37 -30.75 -29.90 -9.56
CA SER A 37 -30.20 -30.79 -8.54
C SER A 37 -30.37 -32.28 -8.86
N ALA A 38 -29.33 -33.08 -8.61
CA ALA A 38 -29.41 -34.54 -8.52
C ALA A 38 -28.43 -35.07 -7.48
N THR A 39 -28.97 -35.57 -6.36
CA THR A 39 -28.24 -36.27 -5.31
C THR A 39 -27.84 -37.67 -5.78
N VAL A 40 -26.57 -38.08 -5.62
CA VAL A 40 -26.18 -39.50 -5.73
C VAL A 40 -25.24 -39.88 -4.59
N ALA A 41 -25.49 -41.03 -3.99
CA ALA A 41 -24.82 -41.51 -2.78
C ALA A 41 -23.48 -42.19 -3.05
N ALA A 42 -22.69 -42.34 -1.99
CA ALA A 42 -21.44 -43.08 -1.99
C ALA A 42 -21.64 -44.57 -2.32
N SER A 43 -20.61 -45.21 -2.89
CA SER A 43 -20.49 -46.67 -2.94
C SER A 43 -19.02 -47.08 -2.95
N SER A 44 -18.64 -47.90 -1.98
CA SER A 44 -17.31 -48.47 -1.79
C SER A 44 -17.08 -49.67 -2.71
N VAL A 45 -15.89 -49.78 -3.31
CA VAL A 45 -15.36 -51.07 -3.82
C VAL A 45 -13.89 -51.21 -3.43
N SER A 46 -13.53 -52.40 -2.97
CA SER A 46 -12.21 -52.79 -2.46
C SER A 46 -11.57 -53.90 -3.30
N SER A 47 -10.27 -54.16 -3.06
CA SER A 47 -9.43 -55.24 -3.64
C SER A 47 -8.90 -54.96 -5.07
N SER A 48 -7.75 -55.50 -5.51
CA SER A 48 -6.86 -56.52 -4.92
C SER A 48 -5.37 -56.35 -5.28
N THR A 49 -4.51 -57.03 -4.51
CA THR A 49 -3.05 -57.17 -4.64
C THR A 49 -2.51 -57.69 -5.98
N GLY A 50 -1.26 -57.30 -6.33
CA GLY A 50 -0.48 -57.91 -7.43
C GLY A 50 1.02 -57.56 -7.44
N THR A 51 1.85 -58.37 -6.79
CA THR A 51 3.32 -58.51 -6.98
C THR A 51 3.66 -59.05 -8.40
N SER A 52 4.86 -58.98 -9.00
CA SER A 52 6.26 -58.72 -8.53
C SER A 52 7.25 -58.57 -9.72
N SER A 53 8.52 -58.20 -9.42
CA SER A 53 9.78 -58.48 -10.15
C SER A 53 9.99 -57.83 -11.55
N ALA A 54 10.98 -56.95 -11.72
CA ALA A 54 12.39 -57.20 -12.12
C ALA A 54 12.53 -57.65 -13.60
N SER A 55 13.48 -57.21 -14.43
CA SER A 55 14.75 -56.46 -14.27
C SER A 55 15.00 -55.61 -15.56
N SER A 56 16.12 -54.99 -15.91
CA SER A 56 17.55 -55.09 -15.51
C SER A 56 18.33 -53.78 -15.84
N SER A 57 19.66 -53.79 -15.66
CA SER A 57 20.60 -52.67 -15.89
C SER A 57 21.31 -52.71 -17.25
N THR A 58 21.61 -51.55 -17.83
CA THR A 58 22.75 -51.38 -18.78
C THR A 58 23.45 -50.04 -18.57
N THR A 59 24.78 -50.09 -18.48
CA THR A 59 25.67 -48.92 -18.36
C THR A 59 26.26 -48.58 -19.73
N ALA A 60 26.34 -47.30 -20.09
CA ALA A 60 27.13 -46.85 -21.24
C ALA A 60 27.77 -45.47 -20.96
N THR A 61 29.10 -45.44 -20.94
CA THR A 61 29.92 -44.23 -20.80
C THR A 61 30.34 -43.69 -22.16
N SER A 62 30.34 -42.36 -22.34
CA SER A 62 31.15 -41.69 -23.36
C SER A 62 31.58 -40.28 -22.92
N ASN A 63 32.80 -39.88 -23.30
CA ASN A 63 33.42 -38.58 -22.99
C ASN A 63 32.88 -37.45 -23.89
N GLY A 64 32.91 -36.20 -23.40
CA GLY A 64 32.73 -35.04 -24.28
C GLY A 64 32.75 -33.64 -23.63
N THR A 65 33.96 -33.10 -23.44
CA THR A 65 34.30 -31.66 -23.54
C THR A 65 33.71 -30.66 -22.52
N ALA A 66 34.58 -29.95 -21.81
CA ALA A 66 34.24 -28.81 -20.97
C ALA A 66 34.15 -27.49 -21.77
N SER A 67 33.19 -26.64 -21.44
CA SER A 67 33.19 -25.21 -21.80
C SER A 67 32.40 -24.38 -20.78
N GLY A 68 32.88 -23.17 -20.53
CA GLY A 68 32.35 -22.10 -19.66
C GLY A 68 31.09 -22.36 -18.81
N SER A 69 31.28 -22.51 -17.49
CA SER A 69 30.20 -22.31 -16.53
C SER A 69 29.96 -20.81 -16.33
N THR A 70 28.83 -20.32 -16.83
CA THR A 70 28.08 -19.27 -16.14
C THR A 70 27.28 -19.95 -15.04
N THR A 71 27.43 -19.52 -13.79
CA THR A 71 26.60 -19.98 -12.67
C THR A 71 25.20 -19.42 -12.81
N ALA A 72 24.33 -20.16 -13.52
CA ALA A 72 22.90 -20.02 -13.34
C ALA A 72 22.58 -20.38 -11.88
N VAL A 73 21.93 -19.46 -11.16
CA VAL A 73 21.40 -19.75 -9.82
C VAL A 73 20.28 -20.76 -10.00
N ALA A 74 20.55 -22.02 -9.63
CA ALA A 74 19.55 -23.08 -9.68
C ALA A 74 18.57 -22.87 -8.53
N ALA A 75 17.27 -22.79 -8.84
CA ALA A 75 16.21 -22.70 -7.84
C ALA A 75 16.30 -23.88 -6.85
N PRO A 76 16.15 -23.65 -5.53
CA PRO A 76 16.27 -24.70 -4.53
C PRO A 76 15.16 -25.75 -4.67
N ALA A 77 15.54 -27.02 -4.55
CA ALA A 77 14.65 -28.14 -4.81
C ALA A 77 13.93 -28.63 -3.55
N SER A 78 12.77 -28.05 -3.24
CA SER A 78 11.67 -28.72 -2.52
C SER A 78 10.37 -27.92 -2.56
N ALA A 79 9.75 -27.80 -3.75
CA ALA A 79 8.40 -27.25 -3.84
C ALA A 79 7.38 -28.25 -3.25
N THR A 80 6.79 -27.88 -2.11
CA THR A 80 5.41 -28.25 -1.78
C THR A 80 4.51 -27.83 -2.94
N TRP A 81 3.46 -28.62 -3.23
CA TRP A 81 2.60 -28.37 -4.40
C TRP A 81 1.87 -27.04 -4.25
N GLY A 82 2.30 -26.00 -4.97
CA GLY A 82 1.66 -24.67 -4.97
C GLY A 82 2.59 -23.49 -5.22
N THR A 83 3.90 -23.60 -5.01
CA THR A 83 4.83 -22.45 -5.09
C THR A 83 5.84 -22.55 -6.23
N SER A 84 5.49 -23.17 -7.37
CA SER A 84 6.33 -23.16 -8.56
C SER A 84 6.35 -21.77 -9.19
N TYR A 85 7.54 -21.27 -9.55
CA TYR A 85 7.73 -20.04 -10.31
C TYR A 85 8.69 -20.35 -11.49
N PRO A 86 8.54 -19.67 -12.64
CA PRO A 86 9.39 -19.91 -13.78
C PRO A 86 10.77 -19.25 -13.59
N PRO A 87 11.78 -19.62 -14.40
CA PRO A 87 13.06 -18.91 -14.44
C PRO A 87 12.86 -17.41 -14.68
N LEU A 88 13.66 -16.56 -14.03
CA LEU A 88 13.53 -15.09 -14.04
C LEU A 88 13.26 -14.54 -15.45
N SER A 89 14.09 -14.90 -16.42
CA SER A 89 13.99 -14.46 -17.83
C SER A 89 12.76 -14.96 -18.62
N GLN A 90 11.88 -15.73 -17.98
CA GLN A 90 10.58 -16.16 -18.50
C GLN A 90 9.41 -15.42 -17.84
N ILE A 91 9.61 -14.81 -16.66
CA ILE A 91 8.65 -13.88 -16.05
C ILE A 91 8.56 -12.64 -16.94
N SER A 92 7.43 -12.47 -17.63
CA SER A 92 7.30 -11.46 -18.68
C SER A 92 5.84 -11.14 -19.03
N SER A 93 5.63 -9.98 -19.65
CA SER A 93 4.36 -9.61 -20.28
C SER A 93 3.89 -10.70 -21.25
N GLY A 94 2.72 -11.30 -20.96
CA GLY A 94 2.13 -12.33 -21.80
C GLY A 94 2.70 -13.74 -21.62
N MET A 95 3.45 -14.01 -20.54
CA MET A 95 3.75 -15.38 -20.12
C MET A 95 2.46 -16.20 -19.92
N PRO A 96 2.49 -17.54 -20.09
CA PRO A 96 1.32 -18.37 -19.85
C PRO A 96 0.90 -18.34 -18.38
N SER A 97 -0.37 -18.08 -18.11
CA SER A 97 -0.89 -18.16 -16.74
C SER A 97 -1.09 -19.58 -16.26
N GLU A 98 -0.67 -19.84 -15.03
CA GLU A 98 -0.98 -21.01 -14.23
C GLU A 98 -2.47 -21.03 -13.83
N VAL A 99 -2.92 -22.17 -13.32
CA VAL A 99 -4.28 -22.30 -12.78
C VAL A 99 -4.33 -21.61 -11.42
N THR A 100 -5.30 -20.70 -11.24
CA THR A 100 -5.52 -19.99 -9.98
C THR A 100 -5.72 -20.98 -8.82
N GLN A 101 -5.04 -20.72 -7.71
CA GLN A 101 -5.08 -21.61 -6.54
C GLN A 101 -6.23 -21.21 -5.62
N ALA A 102 -6.83 -22.20 -4.95
CA ALA A 102 -7.75 -21.93 -3.85
C ALA A 102 -6.96 -21.43 -2.63
N VAL A 103 -7.64 -20.66 -1.77
CA VAL A 103 -7.12 -20.27 -0.44
C VAL A 103 -6.67 -21.49 0.37
N THR A 104 -5.68 -21.31 1.25
CA THR A 104 -5.12 -22.41 2.07
C THR A 104 -6.18 -23.06 2.94
N THR A 105 -7.05 -22.21 3.48
CA THR A 105 -7.87 -22.48 4.64
C THR A 105 -9.23 -21.81 4.44
N THR A 106 -10.30 -22.50 4.85
CA THR A 106 -11.64 -21.91 4.89
C THR A 106 -12.03 -21.70 6.34
N TYR A 107 -12.31 -20.46 6.69
CA TYR A 107 -12.63 -20.06 8.06
C TYR A 107 -14.14 -19.98 8.25
N SER A 108 -14.63 -20.46 9.39
CA SER A 108 -16.06 -20.45 9.69
C SER A 108 -16.49 -19.11 10.30
N VAL A 109 -17.71 -18.68 10.01
CA VAL A 109 -18.38 -17.57 10.71
C VAL A 109 -18.25 -17.75 12.23
N GLY A 110 -17.88 -16.68 12.95
CA GLY A 110 -17.66 -16.73 14.40
C GLY A 110 -16.26 -17.18 14.82
N THR A 111 -15.35 -17.49 13.90
CA THR A 111 -13.94 -17.79 14.23
C THR A 111 -13.20 -16.48 14.49
N SER A 112 -12.60 -16.31 15.67
CA SER A 112 -11.66 -15.20 15.93
C SER A 112 -10.24 -15.53 15.46
N PRO A 113 -9.49 -14.53 14.99
CA PRO A 113 -8.04 -14.61 14.86
C PRO A 113 -7.35 -15.08 16.15
N THR A 114 -6.20 -15.76 16.01
CA THR A 114 -5.46 -16.37 17.12
C THR A 114 -4.14 -15.67 17.44
N TYR A 115 -3.66 -14.77 16.57
CA TYR A 115 -2.36 -14.09 16.70
C TYR A 115 -2.39 -12.88 17.66
N PHE A 116 -3.56 -12.42 18.11
CA PHE A 116 -3.68 -11.49 19.24
C PHE A 116 -4.95 -11.75 20.07
N SER A 117 -4.96 -11.23 21.30
CA SER A 117 -6.11 -11.38 22.21
C SER A 117 -7.10 -10.23 22.03
N GLY A 118 -8.40 -10.53 22.09
CA GLY A 118 -9.46 -9.55 21.85
C GLY A 118 -9.78 -9.30 20.37
N ALA A 119 -9.32 -10.17 19.47
CA ALA A 119 -9.67 -10.11 18.06
C ALA A 119 -11.17 -10.43 17.85
N GLU A 120 -11.87 -9.54 17.15
CA GLU A 120 -13.27 -9.75 16.80
C GLU A 120 -13.45 -11.03 15.96
N PRO A 121 -14.51 -11.82 16.19
CA PRO A 121 -14.79 -12.99 15.39
C PRO A 121 -15.27 -12.60 13.99
N LEU A 122 -14.95 -13.41 12.98
CA LEU A 122 -15.45 -13.23 11.62
C LEU A 122 -16.98 -13.05 11.61
N PRO A 123 -17.50 -12.05 10.89
CA PRO A 123 -18.92 -11.73 10.85
C PRO A 123 -19.72 -12.83 10.13
N THR A 124 -21.04 -12.63 10.01
CA THR A 124 -21.87 -13.46 9.14
C THR A 124 -21.32 -13.49 7.72
N ALA A 125 -21.33 -14.68 7.09
CA ALA A 125 -20.75 -14.89 5.77
C ALA A 125 -21.16 -13.80 4.76
N PHE A 126 -20.15 -13.21 4.11
CA PHE A 126 -20.37 -12.15 3.13
C PHE A 126 -21.21 -12.65 1.96
N VAL A 127 -22.27 -11.91 1.62
CA VAL A 127 -23.15 -12.19 0.48
C VAL A 127 -23.16 -10.95 -0.41
N PHE A 128 -22.45 -11.02 -1.53
CA PHE A 128 -22.40 -9.94 -2.50
C PHE A 128 -23.78 -9.65 -3.08
N LYS A 129 -24.15 -8.36 -3.11
CA LYS A 129 -25.30 -7.83 -3.83
C LYS A 129 -24.88 -6.56 -4.54
N ALA A 130 -24.94 -6.56 -5.88
CA ALA A 130 -24.42 -5.45 -6.69
C ALA A 130 -25.10 -4.08 -6.46
N ALA A 131 -26.25 -4.03 -5.78
CA ALA A 131 -26.92 -2.79 -5.41
C ALA A 131 -26.42 -2.18 -4.08
N ASP A 132 -25.69 -2.95 -3.27
CA ASP A 132 -25.21 -2.54 -1.93
C ASP A 132 -23.80 -1.88 -2.01
N TRP A 133 -23.20 -1.83 -3.21
CA TRP A 133 -21.80 -1.42 -3.47
C TRP A 133 -21.67 -0.50 -4.70
N PRO A 134 -20.66 0.38 -4.78
CA PRO A 134 -20.31 1.09 -6.00
C PRO A 134 -19.89 0.14 -7.12
N ALA A 135 -19.75 0.67 -8.33
CA ALA A 135 -19.20 -0.10 -9.43
C ALA A 135 -17.71 -0.44 -9.18
N GLN A 136 -17.32 -1.66 -9.55
CA GLN A 136 -15.93 -2.11 -9.58
C GLN A 136 -15.06 -1.14 -10.40
N ASP A 137 -13.88 -0.84 -9.87
CA ASP A 137 -12.80 -0.06 -10.50
C ASP A 137 -13.29 1.28 -11.10
N LYS A 138 -14.19 1.94 -10.37
CA LYS A 138 -14.70 3.28 -10.68
C LYS A 138 -14.91 4.09 -9.41
N LEU A 139 -14.65 5.41 -9.51
CA LEU A 139 -14.94 6.37 -8.46
C LEU A 139 -16.38 6.19 -7.93
N PRO A 140 -16.57 6.00 -6.60
CA PRO A 140 -17.89 5.92 -6.00
C PRO A 140 -18.70 7.22 -6.12
N ASP A 141 -20.02 7.11 -6.03
CA ASP A 141 -20.90 8.28 -5.97
C ASP A 141 -20.81 9.00 -4.62
N THR A 142 -20.39 10.26 -4.68
CA THR A 142 -20.28 11.16 -3.52
C THR A 142 -21.63 11.64 -2.99
N SER A 143 -22.72 11.45 -3.73
CA SER A 143 -24.07 11.86 -3.32
C SER A 143 -24.75 10.88 -2.35
N SER A 144 -24.16 9.69 -2.14
CA SER A 144 -24.69 8.64 -1.27
C SER A 144 -24.77 9.03 0.21
N SER A 145 -25.71 8.43 0.94
CA SER A 145 -25.90 8.63 2.38
C SER A 145 -24.65 8.35 3.19
N GLU A 146 -23.93 7.29 2.83
CA GLU A 146 -22.71 6.86 3.49
C GLU A 146 -21.57 7.88 3.33
N VAL A 147 -21.40 8.47 2.13
CA VAL A 147 -20.40 9.53 1.93
C VAL A 147 -20.80 10.79 2.71
N GLN A 148 -22.09 11.15 2.76
CA GLN A 148 -22.57 12.25 3.59
C GLN A 148 -22.38 12.02 5.10
N GLU A 149 -22.35 10.77 5.55
CA GLU A 149 -22.00 10.39 6.92
C GLU A 149 -20.49 10.50 7.16
N TRP A 150 -19.66 9.90 6.30
CA TRP A 150 -18.20 9.92 6.43
C TRP A 150 -17.59 11.32 6.28
N MET A 151 -18.22 12.22 5.52
CA MET A 151 -17.83 13.63 5.46
C MET A 151 -17.88 14.32 6.84
N GLN A 152 -18.68 13.84 7.80
CA GLN A 152 -18.75 14.37 9.17
C GLN A 152 -17.56 13.90 10.04
N GLU A 153 -16.77 12.92 9.59
CA GLU A 153 -15.54 12.52 10.29
C GLU A 153 -14.49 13.64 10.26
N LEU A 154 -14.52 14.46 9.19
CA LEU A 154 -13.68 15.63 8.95
C LEU A 154 -14.10 16.85 9.81
N ASP A 155 -15.29 16.85 10.41
CA ASP A 155 -15.78 18.00 11.18
C ASP A 155 -14.85 18.37 12.35
N GLY A 156 -14.23 19.55 12.27
CA GLY A 156 -13.35 20.10 13.30
C GLY A 156 -11.86 19.82 13.08
N TRP A 157 -11.47 19.14 12.00
CA TRP A 157 -10.09 19.13 11.50
C TRP A 157 -9.84 20.37 10.64
N ASP A 158 -8.59 20.84 10.59
CA ASP A 158 -8.16 21.68 9.47
C ASP A 158 -7.83 20.76 8.29
N ILE A 159 -8.35 21.10 7.11
CA ILE A 159 -8.15 20.33 5.88
C ILE A 159 -7.63 21.32 4.83
N PRO A 160 -6.33 21.28 4.48
CA PRO A 160 -5.72 22.24 3.57
C PRO A 160 -6.51 22.41 2.25
N ASP A 161 -6.87 23.65 1.91
CA ASP A 161 -7.57 24.01 0.65
C ASP A 161 -6.60 23.98 -0.55
N LEU A 162 -6.07 22.78 -0.83
CA LEU A 162 -5.25 22.51 -1.99
C LEU A 162 -6.13 22.23 -3.20
N SER A 163 -5.96 23.02 -4.25
CA SER A 163 -6.55 22.74 -5.57
C SER A 163 -6.07 21.37 -6.06
N PRO A 164 -6.95 20.53 -6.65
CA PRO A 164 -6.54 19.25 -7.23
C PRO A 164 -5.46 19.41 -8.31
N THR A 165 -4.62 18.40 -8.46
CA THR A 165 -3.59 18.33 -9.51
C THR A 165 -4.21 17.88 -10.84
N VAL A 166 -3.49 18.09 -11.95
CA VAL A 166 -4.01 17.77 -13.30
C VAL A 166 -4.20 16.27 -13.53
N ASP A 167 -3.20 15.45 -13.19
CA ASP A 167 -3.23 13.99 -13.38
C ASP A 167 -2.39 13.20 -12.35
N GLY A 168 -2.03 13.83 -11.22
CA GLY A 168 -1.18 13.21 -10.20
C GLY A 168 0.30 13.11 -10.58
N THR A 169 0.69 13.51 -11.80
CA THR A 169 2.09 13.45 -12.26
C THR A 169 2.78 14.82 -12.26
N CYS A 170 4.11 14.80 -12.17
CA CYS A 170 4.92 16.03 -12.17
C CYS A 170 5.12 16.64 -13.57
N VAL A 171 4.75 15.93 -14.64
CA VAL A 171 5.02 16.36 -16.02
C VAL A 171 3.92 17.29 -16.54
N SER A 172 2.68 17.07 -16.11
CA SER A 172 1.49 17.81 -16.54
C SER A 172 1.29 19.15 -15.80
N ASP A 173 1.81 19.26 -14.58
CA ASP A 173 1.47 20.34 -13.64
C ASP A 173 2.71 21.08 -13.08
N PRO A 174 3.44 21.83 -13.92
CA PRO A 174 4.62 22.58 -13.48
C PRO A 174 4.30 23.64 -12.42
N SER A 175 3.05 24.09 -12.34
CA SER A 175 2.53 25.02 -11.32
C SER A 175 2.52 24.43 -9.92
N ASN A 176 1.96 23.23 -9.75
CA ASN A 176 1.94 22.56 -8.44
C ASN A 176 3.31 21.96 -8.11
N VAL A 177 4.09 21.51 -9.10
CA VAL A 177 5.48 21.07 -8.90
C VAL A 177 6.35 22.20 -8.31
N ALA A 178 6.21 23.44 -8.79
CA ALA A 178 6.93 24.59 -8.23
C ALA A 178 6.60 24.86 -6.75
N ASN A 179 5.46 24.37 -6.25
CA ASN A 179 5.01 24.51 -4.87
C ASN A 179 5.01 23.17 -4.09
N ALA A 180 5.58 22.09 -4.65
CA ALA A 180 5.42 20.74 -4.12
C ALA A 180 5.87 20.59 -2.65
N SER A 181 6.89 21.34 -2.22
CA SER A 181 7.35 21.36 -0.81
C SER A 181 6.26 21.88 0.14
N ALA A 182 5.61 22.98 -0.22
CA ALA A 182 4.56 23.62 0.56
C ALA A 182 3.19 22.92 0.45
N ARG A 183 3.04 21.97 -0.49
CA ARG A 183 1.91 21.05 -0.58
C ARG A 183 2.16 19.70 0.13
N GLY A 184 3.40 19.45 0.57
CA GLY A 184 3.84 18.13 1.00
C GLY A 184 3.71 17.06 -0.08
N TRP A 185 3.76 17.42 -1.36
CA TRP A 185 3.42 16.51 -2.46
C TRP A 185 4.51 15.46 -2.67
N TRP A 186 4.25 14.22 -2.25
CA TRP A 186 5.27 13.17 -2.24
C TRP A 186 5.71 12.75 -3.64
N THR A 187 4.76 12.61 -4.58
CA THR A 187 5.04 12.26 -5.99
C THR A 187 6.10 13.19 -6.58
N CYS A 188 5.97 14.50 -6.31
CA CYS A 188 6.77 15.56 -6.92
C CYS A 188 7.79 16.21 -5.98
N GLY A 189 8.41 15.40 -5.12
CA GLY A 189 9.61 15.79 -4.39
C GLY A 189 10.00 14.88 -3.23
N GLY A 190 9.19 13.86 -2.91
CA GLY A 190 9.42 12.97 -1.77
C GLY A 190 9.10 13.63 -0.42
N TYR A 191 8.29 14.69 -0.42
CA TYR A 191 7.92 15.39 0.81
C TYR A 191 6.98 14.52 1.65
N THR A 192 7.42 14.21 2.86
CA THR A 192 6.68 13.45 3.88
C THR A 192 6.29 14.38 5.04
N ARG A 193 5.47 13.87 5.96
CA ARG A 193 5.20 14.46 7.28
C ARG A 193 5.56 13.47 8.37
N ASP A 194 5.74 13.95 9.61
CA ASP A 194 6.05 13.11 10.77
C ASP A 194 4.92 12.12 11.11
N THR A 195 3.71 12.35 10.57
CA THR A 195 2.57 11.43 10.60
C THR A 195 2.70 10.25 9.63
N ASP A 196 3.57 10.32 8.61
CA ASP A 196 3.69 9.28 7.59
C ASP A 196 4.59 8.13 8.07
N ILE A 197 4.13 6.89 7.94
CA ILE A 197 5.00 5.72 8.13
C ILE A 197 5.81 5.49 6.85
N THR A 198 7.12 5.66 6.93
CA THR A 198 8.04 5.64 5.78
C THR A 198 9.23 4.68 5.92
N VAL A 199 9.44 4.16 7.13
CA VAL A 199 10.56 3.29 7.56
C VAL A 199 10.09 2.36 8.69
N CYS A 200 10.98 1.48 9.17
CA CYS A 200 10.81 0.69 10.39
C CYS A 200 11.79 1.21 11.46
N PRO A 201 11.39 2.16 12.33
CA PRO A 201 12.31 2.92 13.18
C PRO A 201 13.10 2.05 14.17
N GLY A 202 14.41 2.25 14.22
CA GLY A 202 15.35 1.53 15.08
C GLY A 202 15.51 0.04 14.79
N LYS A 203 15.02 -0.44 13.63
CA LYS A 203 15.09 -1.86 13.21
C LYS A 203 15.99 -2.05 11.97
N PRO A 204 17.31 -1.80 12.04
CA PRO A 204 18.21 -2.00 10.91
C PRO A 204 18.14 -3.46 10.43
N MET A 205 18.37 -3.69 9.13
CA MET A 205 18.18 -5.00 8.49
C MET A 205 16.75 -5.58 8.60
N THR A 206 15.72 -4.76 8.82
CA THR A 206 14.31 -5.19 8.78
C THR A 206 13.59 -4.60 7.57
N TRP A 207 12.91 -5.46 6.83
CA TRP A 207 11.99 -5.11 5.75
C TRP A 207 10.56 -5.15 6.29
N GLY A 208 9.88 -4.00 6.29
CA GLY A 208 8.42 -3.91 6.35
C GLY A 208 7.84 -4.43 5.04
N THR A 209 7.56 -5.73 4.97
CA THR A 209 7.12 -6.43 3.76
C THR A 209 5.67 -6.10 3.46
N SER A 210 5.38 -5.63 2.25
CA SER A 210 4.03 -5.28 1.84
C SER A 210 3.75 -5.53 0.37
N PHE A 211 2.48 -5.78 0.06
CA PHE A 211 1.96 -5.98 -1.30
C PHE A 211 0.75 -5.07 -1.54
N ASP A 212 0.76 -4.37 -2.66
CA ASP A 212 -0.30 -3.47 -3.12
C ASP A 212 -1.18 -4.13 -4.19
N ASP A 213 -2.36 -3.54 -4.38
CA ASP A 213 -3.38 -3.89 -5.39
C ASP A 213 -4.15 -5.21 -5.17
N GLY A 214 -3.93 -5.94 -4.08
CA GLY A 214 -4.73 -7.09 -3.66
C GLY A 214 -6.19 -6.75 -3.26
N PRO A 215 -6.99 -7.77 -2.87
CA PRO A 215 -6.74 -9.20 -3.03
C PRO A 215 -7.04 -9.66 -4.46
N ALA A 216 -6.19 -10.50 -5.04
CA ALA A 216 -6.30 -11.02 -6.41
C ALA A 216 -6.18 -12.55 -6.48
N PHE A 217 -6.49 -13.14 -7.63
CA PHE A 217 -6.39 -14.61 -7.79
C PHE A 217 -4.98 -15.19 -7.60
N TYR A 218 -3.95 -14.35 -7.70
CA TYR A 218 -2.54 -14.73 -7.53
C TYR A 218 -2.07 -14.58 -6.07
N THR A 219 -2.75 -13.76 -5.27
CA THR A 219 -2.49 -13.59 -3.83
C THR A 219 -2.51 -14.92 -3.08
N THR A 220 -3.34 -15.90 -3.46
CA THR A 220 -3.34 -17.24 -2.84
C THR A 220 -1.98 -17.94 -2.96
N LYS A 221 -1.30 -17.82 -4.11
CA LYS A 221 0.04 -18.38 -4.34
C LYS A 221 1.10 -17.69 -3.46
N LEU A 222 0.97 -16.39 -3.26
CA LEU A 222 1.81 -15.62 -2.34
C LEU A 222 1.56 -16.04 -0.88
N LEU A 223 0.30 -16.14 -0.44
CA LEU A 223 -0.07 -16.61 0.90
C LEU A 223 0.45 -18.02 1.19
N HIS A 224 0.44 -18.92 0.20
CA HIS A 224 1.02 -20.27 0.32
C HIS A 224 2.52 -20.19 0.65
N PHE A 225 3.27 -19.35 -0.08
CA PHE A 225 4.70 -19.14 0.18
C PHE A 225 4.95 -18.49 1.54
N LEU A 226 4.21 -17.43 1.88
CA LEU A 226 4.36 -16.72 3.17
C LEU A 226 4.03 -17.64 4.35
N HIS A 227 3.01 -18.51 4.23
CA HIS A 227 2.71 -19.55 5.20
C HIS A 227 3.89 -20.53 5.36
N ASP A 228 4.37 -21.12 4.26
CA ASP A 228 5.44 -22.12 4.29
C ASP A 228 6.79 -21.56 4.79
N GLN A 229 7.03 -20.26 4.62
CA GLN A 229 8.20 -19.55 5.20
C GLN A 229 7.95 -18.96 6.60
N ASN A 230 6.73 -19.06 7.14
CA ASN A 230 6.31 -18.40 8.39
C ASN A 230 6.57 -16.88 8.40
N ILE A 231 6.28 -16.21 7.28
CA ILE A 231 6.39 -14.76 7.10
C ILE A 231 5.00 -14.12 7.25
N LYS A 232 4.97 -12.91 7.80
CA LYS A 232 3.79 -12.03 7.80
C LYS A 232 4.15 -10.73 7.09
N ALA A 233 3.15 -10.14 6.43
CA ALA A 233 3.29 -8.98 5.56
C ALA A 233 2.06 -8.07 5.72
N THR A 234 2.09 -6.89 5.13
CA THR A 234 0.97 -5.95 5.03
C THR A 234 0.38 -5.95 3.62
N PHE A 235 -0.92 -6.20 3.50
CA PHE A 235 -1.66 -6.11 2.24
C PHE A 235 -2.39 -4.76 2.16
N PHE A 236 -2.19 -4.03 1.06
CA PHE A 236 -2.85 -2.76 0.77
C PHE A 236 -3.96 -3.02 -0.24
N ASP A 237 -5.17 -3.23 0.29
CA ASP A 237 -6.27 -3.79 -0.48
C ASP A 237 -7.15 -2.73 -1.13
N VAL A 238 -7.48 -2.97 -2.40
CA VAL A 238 -8.44 -2.17 -3.16
C VAL A 238 -9.85 -2.66 -2.87
N GLY A 239 -10.74 -1.73 -2.47
CA GLY A 239 -12.07 -2.05 -1.96
C GLY A 239 -12.98 -2.75 -2.96
N SER A 240 -12.86 -2.43 -4.26
CA SER A 240 -13.55 -3.16 -5.33
C SER A 240 -13.14 -4.63 -5.40
N ARG A 241 -11.88 -4.95 -5.11
CA ARG A 241 -11.29 -6.31 -5.19
C ARG A 241 -11.58 -7.12 -3.93
N CYS A 242 -11.65 -6.47 -2.77
CA CYS A 242 -12.14 -7.06 -1.52
C CYS A 242 -13.49 -7.76 -1.70
N ILE A 243 -14.46 -7.10 -2.34
CA ILE A 243 -15.81 -7.64 -2.54
C ILE A 243 -15.90 -8.73 -3.62
N GLU A 244 -14.93 -8.79 -4.54
CA GLU A 244 -14.80 -9.86 -5.54
C GLU A 244 -14.11 -11.11 -4.97
N ASN A 245 -13.09 -10.90 -4.15
CA ASN A 245 -12.23 -11.94 -3.58
C ASN A 245 -12.34 -12.04 -2.04
N PRO A 246 -13.56 -12.05 -1.44
CA PRO A 246 -13.72 -11.94 0.02
C PRO A 246 -13.12 -13.11 0.79
N ASN A 247 -13.01 -14.29 0.17
CA ASN A 247 -12.34 -15.45 0.80
C ASN A 247 -10.82 -15.27 0.90
N ILE A 248 -10.20 -14.51 -0.01
CA ILE A 248 -8.76 -14.23 0.00
C ILE A 248 -8.44 -13.22 1.10
N LEU A 249 -9.23 -12.14 1.19
CA LEU A 249 -9.19 -11.19 2.32
C LEU A 249 -9.37 -11.88 3.69
N ILE A 250 -10.27 -12.87 3.77
CA ILE A 250 -10.41 -13.68 4.98
C ILE A 250 -9.15 -14.52 5.25
N ASP A 251 -8.49 -15.10 4.23
CA ASP A 251 -7.28 -15.90 4.44
C ASP A 251 -6.08 -15.04 4.84
N GLU A 252 -5.89 -13.85 4.23
CA GLU A 252 -4.87 -12.86 4.64
C GLU A 252 -5.04 -12.48 6.12
N TYR A 253 -6.23 -12.00 6.48
CA TYR A 253 -6.53 -11.53 7.84
C TYR A 253 -6.42 -12.64 8.87
N MET A 254 -6.99 -13.81 8.60
CA MET A 254 -7.00 -14.91 9.56
C MET A 254 -5.64 -15.61 9.68
N SER A 255 -4.82 -15.59 8.63
CA SER A 255 -3.44 -16.08 8.64
C SER A 255 -2.46 -15.12 9.34
N GLY A 256 -2.91 -13.96 9.82
CA GLY A 256 -2.09 -13.03 10.62
C GLY A 256 -1.29 -12.01 9.82
N HIS A 257 -1.69 -11.76 8.58
CA HIS A 257 -1.19 -10.64 7.81
C HIS A 257 -1.92 -9.36 8.24
N GLU A 258 -1.25 -8.22 8.08
CA GLU A 258 -1.85 -6.90 8.32
C GLU A 258 -2.65 -6.49 7.09
N ILE A 259 -3.83 -5.92 7.30
CA ILE A 259 -4.70 -5.41 6.22
C ILE A 259 -4.76 -3.90 6.33
N ALA A 260 -4.55 -3.20 5.22
CA ALA A 260 -4.55 -1.75 5.11
C ALA A 260 -5.38 -1.30 3.89
N VAL A 261 -5.88 -0.06 3.91
CA VAL A 261 -6.74 0.49 2.85
C VAL A 261 -5.91 0.97 1.65
N HIS A 262 -6.33 0.64 0.43
CA HIS A 262 -5.73 1.13 -0.81
C HIS A 262 -6.76 1.74 -1.77
N THR A 263 -7.71 2.51 -1.22
CA THR A 263 -8.84 3.15 -1.94
C THR A 263 -9.82 2.15 -2.57
N TRP A 264 -10.88 2.63 -3.22
CA TRP A 264 -11.92 1.78 -3.81
C TRP A 264 -11.63 1.43 -5.26
N SER A 265 -11.10 2.38 -6.04
CA SER A 265 -10.88 2.24 -7.48
C SER A 265 -9.46 2.58 -7.95
N HIS A 266 -8.52 2.74 -7.02
CA HIS A 266 -7.11 3.04 -7.28
C HIS A 266 -6.84 4.34 -8.10
N PRO A 267 -7.43 5.50 -7.75
CA PRO A 267 -7.14 6.79 -8.40
C PRO A 267 -5.97 7.55 -7.74
N HIS A 268 -5.30 8.42 -8.52
CA HIS A 268 -4.39 9.44 -7.97
C HIS A 268 -5.14 10.41 -7.04
N LEU A 269 -4.94 10.30 -5.72
CA LEU A 269 -5.77 11.03 -4.75
C LEU A 269 -5.60 12.55 -4.83
N THR A 270 -4.46 13.09 -5.26
CA THR A 270 -4.30 14.55 -5.40
C THR A 270 -5.11 15.14 -6.56
N THR A 271 -5.59 14.32 -7.50
CA THR A 271 -6.47 14.76 -8.61
C THR A 271 -7.94 14.93 -8.20
N LEU A 272 -8.31 14.40 -7.03
CA LEU A 272 -9.69 14.31 -6.58
C LEU A 272 -10.12 15.51 -5.73
N THR A 273 -11.43 15.67 -5.56
CA THR A 273 -12.03 16.52 -4.53
C THR A 273 -12.07 15.80 -3.17
N THR A 274 -12.20 16.56 -2.08
CA THR A 274 -12.34 16.02 -0.71
C THR A 274 -13.41 14.94 -0.61
N ALA A 275 -14.59 15.16 -1.21
CA ALA A 275 -15.69 14.21 -1.15
C ALA A 275 -15.41 12.90 -1.92
N GLU A 276 -14.66 12.96 -3.03
CA GLU A 276 -14.24 11.78 -3.78
C GLU A 276 -13.18 10.98 -3.00
N ILE A 277 -12.22 11.65 -2.35
CA ILE A 277 -11.23 11.00 -1.46
C ILE A 277 -11.95 10.30 -0.29
N VAL A 278 -12.90 10.98 0.36
CA VAL A 278 -13.70 10.39 1.45
C VAL A 278 -14.52 9.19 0.97
N ALA A 279 -15.06 9.24 -0.24
CA ALA A 279 -15.79 8.12 -0.82
C ALA A 279 -14.88 6.93 -1.14
N GLU A 280 -13.72 7.15 -1.76
CA GLU A 280 -12.70 6.14 -2.05
C GLU A 280 -12.22 5.41 -0.78
N LEU A 281 -11.93 6.15 0.29
CA LEU A 281 -11.45 5.56 1.55
C LEU A 281 -12.58 4.89 2.35
N GLY A 282 -13.74 5.54 2.44
CA GLY A 282 -14.89 5.07 3.21
C GLY A 282 -15.50 3.78 2.66
N TRP A 283 -15.63 3.65 1.34
CA TRP A 283 -16.18 2.44 0.73
C TRP A 283 -15.27 1.22 0.91
N THR A 284 -13.94 1.40 0.88
CA THR A 284 -12.97 0.33 1.17
C THR A 284 -12.99 -0.09 2.62
N ARG A 285 -12.98 0.86 3.57
CA ARG A 285 -13.22 0.57 5.00
C ARG A 285 -14.51 -0.24 5.21
N LYS A 286 -15.61 0.15 4.54
CA LYS A 286 -16.92 -0.53 4.63
C LYS A 286 -16.88 -1.94 4.06
N ALA A 287 -16.19 -2.16 2.94
CA ALA A 287 -16.02 -3.48 2.33
C ALA A 287 -15.22 -4.42 3.25
N ILE A 288 -14.04 -3.98 3.69
CA ILE A 288 -13.16 -4.77 4.58
C ILE A 288 -13.92 -5.14 5.86
N LYS A 289 -14.54 -4.16 6.53
CA LYS A 289 -15.37 -4.41 7.74
C LYS A 289 -16.53 -5.38 7.50
N ALA A 290 -17.20 -5.31 6.35
CA ALA A 290 -18.30 -6.22 6.02
C ALA A 290 -17.85 -7.68 5.82
N ILE A 291 -16.57 -7.90 5.50
CA ILE A 291 -16.01 -9.23 5.18
C ILE A 291 -15.29 -9.83 6.40
N ILE A 292 -14.40 -9.08 7.05
CA ILE A 292 -13.57 -9.56 8.18
C ILE A 292 -14.00 -9.01 9.56
N GLY A 293 -14.99 -8.13 9.62
CA GLY A 293 -15.55 -7.60 10.87
C GLY A 293 -14.84 -6.36 11.43
N VAL A 294 -13.66 -6.04 10.91
CA VAL A 294 -12.77 -5.00 11.43
C VAL A 294 -12.42 -3.93 10.39
N THR A 295 -12.08 -2.72 10.85
CA THR A 295 -11.76 -1.55 10.04
C THR A 295 -10.27 -1.20 10.19
N PRO A 296 -9.45 -1.23 9.12
CA PRO A 296 -8.04 -0.86 9.19
C PRO A 296 -7.81 0.59 9.65
N THR A 297 -6.71 0.82 10.36
CA THR A 297 -6.23 2.14 10.80
C THR A 297 -5.04 2.66 10.00
N THR A 298 -4.71 2.01 8.88
CA THR A 298 -3.61 2.35 7.99
C THR A 298 -4.05 2.31 6.54
N MET A 299 -3.41 3.10 5.70
CA MET A 299 -3.67 3.14 4.26
C MET A 299 -2.40 3.44 3.47
N ARG A 300 -2.39 3.11 2.19
CA ARG A 300 -1.39 3.59 1.23
C ARG A 300 -2.11 4.29 0.08
N PRO A 301 -1.68 5.51 -0.32
CA PRO A 301 -2.25 6.18 -1.47
C PRO A 301 -1.77 5.50 -2.77
N PRO A 302 -2.68 5.19 -3.72
CA PRO A 302 -2.32 4.75 -5.07
C PRO A 302 -1.21 5.61 -5.69
N TYR A 303 -0.26 4.95 -6.35
CA TYR A 303 0.92 5.59 -6.97
C TYR A 303 1.83 6.39 -6.00
N GLY A 304 1.62 6.28 -4.69
CA GLY A 304 2.23 7.16 -3.69
C GLY A 304 1.69 8.60 -3.74
N ASP A 305 0.56 8.84 -4.41
CA ASP A 305 0.09 10.19 -4.72
C ASP A 305 -0.65 10.84 -3.55
N ILE A 306 0.12 11.54 -2.72
CA ILE A 306 -0.33 12.20 -1.50
C ILE A 306 0.22 13.63 -1.40
N ASP A 307 -0.66 14.54 -1.01
CA ASP A 307 -0.38 15.90 -0.56
C ASP A 307 -1.03 16.10 0.82
N ASP A 308 -0.79 17.25 1.46
CA ASP A 308 -1.20 17.46 2.85
C ASP A 308 -2.72 17.47 3.05
N ARG A 309 -3.48 17.83 2.01
CA ARG A 309 -4.94 17.68 1.98
C ARG A 309 -5.35 16.20 2.03
N VAL A 310 -4.70 15.34 1.24
CA VAL A 310 -4.93 13.89 1.29
C VAL A 310 -4.51 13.30 2.64
N ARG A 311 -3.40 13.76 3.25
CA ARG A 311 -2.99 13.38 4.62
C ARG A 311 -4.07 13.73 5.64
N ALA A 312 -4.47 15.00 5.69
CA ALA A 312 -5.43 15.49 6.67
C ALA A 312 -6.77 14.73 6.58
N ILE A 313 -7.27 14.45 5.36
CA ILE A 313 -8.47 13.63 5.16
C ILE A 313 -8.27 12.18 5.66
N SER A 314 -7.15 11.54 5.32
CA SER A 314 -6.83 10.17 5.75
C SER A 314 -6.79 10.06 7.28
N LEU A 315 -6.07 10.98 7.93
CA LEU A 315 -5.92 11.07 9.37
C LEU A 315 -7.26 11.41 10.06
N ALA A 316 -8.08 12.28 9.45
CA ALA A 316 -9.43 12.58 9.92
C ALA A 316 -10.38 11.39 9.89
N MET A 317 -10.22 10.53 8.88
CA MET A 317 -10.91 9.24 8.74
C MET A 317 -10.21 8.11 9.52
N GLY A 318 -9.26 8.43 10.41
CA GLY A 318 -8.62 7.46 11.29
C GLY A 318 -7.70 6.46 10.58
N MET A 319 -7.00 6.89 9.52
CA MET A 319 -6.00 6.06 8.83
C MET A 319 -4.66 6.79 8.73
N ILE A 320 -3.59 6.11 9.15
CA ILE A 320 -2.21 6.62 9.00
C ILE A 320 -1.71 6.28 7.58
N PRO A 321 -1.21 7.26 6.80
CA PRO A 321 -0.56 7.01 5.52
C PRO A 321 0.75 6.21 5.68
N ILE A 322 0.90 5.18 4.87
CA ILE A 322 2.12 4.38 4.72
C ILE A 322 2.67 4.57 3.31
N ILE A 323 3.94 4.96 3.21
CA ILE A 323 4.67 5.16 1.96
C ILE A 323 5.95 4.32 1.99
N TRP A 324 6.40 3.83 0.84
CA TRP A 324 7.66 3.09 0.75
C TRP A 324 8.88 4.02 0.89
N THR A 325 10.00 3.46 1.34
CA THR A 325 11.15 4.26 1.76
C THR A 325 11.79 4.99 0.57
N ARG A 326 12.10 6.28 0.76
CA ARG A 326 13.11 6.99 -0.04
C ARG A 326 14.32 7.28 0.84
N THR A 327 15.51 6.96 0.36
CA THR A 327 16.76 7.32 1.06
C THR A 327 16.99 8.84 1.04
N PRO A 328 17.81 9.40 1.96
CA PRO A 328 18.19 10.82 1.93
C PRO A 328 18.91 11.26 0.63
N SER A 329 19.43 10.33 -0.17
CA SER A 329 20.01 10.60 -1.49
C SER A 329 18.99 10.56 -2.64
N GLY A 330 17.70 10.33 -2.34
CA GLY A 330 16.59 10.31 -3.30
C GLY A 330 16.34 8.97 -3.98
N VAL A 331 17.03 7.89 -3.59
CA VAL A 331 16.75 6.53 -4.11
C VAL A 331 15.42 6.04 -3.54
N SER A 332 14.46 5.75 -4.43
CA SER A 332 13.17 5.16 -4.09
C SER A 332 13.28 3.64 -4.00
N PHE A 333 12.72 3.04 -2.94
CA PHE A 333 12.61 1.59 -2.79
C PHE A 333 11.35 1.06 -3.47
N ASP A 334 11.29 1.31 -4.77
CA ASP A 334 10.30 0.78 -5.72
C ASP A 334 10.98 -0.29 -6.58
N THR A 335 10.35 -1.45 -6.74
CA THR A 335 10.87 -2.58 -7.52
C THR A 335 10.55 -2.48 -9.02
N PHE A 336 9.62 -1.62 -9.42
CA PHE A 336 9.04 -1.56 -10.76
C PHE A 336 8.50 -2.92 -11.26
N ASP A 337 8.07 -3.78 -10.34
CA ASP A 337 7.46 -5.08 -10.64
C ASP A 337 6.17 -4.94 -11.46
N TRP A 338 5.35 -3.93 -11.12
CA TRP A 338 4.13 -3.52 -11.82
C TRP A 338 4.33 -3.11 -13.29
N GLU A 339 5.56 -2.78 -13.71
CA GLU A 339 5.91 -2.51 -15.11
C GLU A 339 6.18 -3.79 -15.94
N ILE A 340 6.35 -4.96 -15.29
CA ILE A 340 6.61 -6.25 -15.97
C ILE A 340 5.38 -6.78 -16.73
N PRO A 341 4.14 -6.80 -16.17
CA PRO A 341 2.93 -7.20 -16.90
C PRO A 341 2.67 -6.34 -18.15
N GLY A 342 3.07 -5.07 -18.12
CA GLY A 342 3.00 -4.15 -19.27
C GLY A 342 4.16 -4.28 -20.26
N GLY A 343 5.22 -5.02 -19.91
CA GLY A 343 6.42 -5.21 -20.74
C GLY A 343 7.31 -3.98 -20.85
N VAL A 344 7.21 -3.05 -19.90
CA VAL A 344 8.03 -1.83 -19.85
C VAL A 344 9.36 -2.12 -19.15
N VAL A 345 9.33 -2.91 -18.07
CA VAL A 345 10.48 -3.44 -17.33
C VAL A 345 10.60 -4.95 -17.54
N THR A 346 11.82 -5.48 -17.56
CA THR A 346 12.05 -6.94 -17.51
C THR A 346 12.20 -7.39 -16.08
N SER A 347 11.86 -8.64 -15.80
CA SER A 347 12.06 -9.28 -14.50
C SER A 347 13.51 -9.20 -14.01
N GLU A 348 14.52 -9.31 -14.89
CA GLU A 348 15.91 -9.13 -14.48
C GLU A 348 16.24 -7.69 -14.09
N ALA A 349 15.61 -6.70 -14.73
CA ALA A 349 15.79 -5.29 -14.39
C ALA A 349 15.12 -4.94 -13.04
N SER A 350 13.90 -5.45 -12.81
CA SER A 350 13.20 -5.32 -11.52
C SER A 350 13.94 -6.03 -10.38
N PHE A 351 14.45 -7.25 -10.62
CA PHE A 351 15.23 -7.95 -9.60
C PHE A 351 16.58 -7.27 -9.30
N SER A 352 17.28 -6.78 -10.33
CA SER A 352 18.50 -5.98 -10.17
C SER A 352 18.25 -4.68 -9.37
N GLN A 353 17.11 -4.03 -9.59
CA GLN A 353 16.66 -2.90 -8.79
C GLN A 353 16.44 -3.31 -7.32
N PHE A 354 15.80 -4.46 -7.07
CA PHE A 354 15.63 -4.99 -5.71
C PHE A 354 16.96 -5.37 -5.02
N GLU A 355 17.91 -5.98 -5.73
CA GLU A 355 19.27 -6.20 -5.20
C GLU A 355 19.95 -4.86 -4.83
N GLY A 356 19.73 -3.82 -5.64
CA GLY A 356 20.14 -2.44 -5.34
C GLY A 356 19.47 -1.87 -4.08
N ILE A 357 18.18 -2.15 -3.86
CA ILE A 357 17.45 -1.77 -2.64
C ILE A 357 18.08 -2.44 -1.41
N LEU A 358 18.30 -3.76 -1.43
CA LEU A 358 18.94 -4.48 -0.32
C LEU A 358 20.35 -3.93 -0.02
N GLY A 359 21.12 -3.58 -1.06
CA GLY A 359 22.44 -2.96 -0.91
C GLY A 359 22.41 -1.60 -0.21
N ASN A 360 21.40 -0.77 -0.49
CA ASN A 360 21.20 0.51 0.20
C ASN A 360 20.67 0.30 1.63
N ALA A 361 19.65 -0.55 1.78
CA ALA A 361 19.03 -0.89 3.06
C ALA A 361 20.03 -1.45 4.09
N SER A 362 21.05 -2.19 3.63
CA SER A 362 22.16 -2.70 4.46
C SER A 362 23.02 -1.61 5.11
N THR A 363 22.80 -0.33 4.78
CA THR A 363 23.54 0.83 5.33
C THR A 363 22.67 1.78 6.15
N LEU A 364 21.38 1.46 6.34
CA LEU A 364 20.44 2.26 7.11
C LEU A 364 20.47 1.86 8.60
N ASP A 365 20.33 2.86 9.48
CA ASP A 365 20.16 2.64 10.93
C ASP A 365 18.72 2.20 11.27
N ASP A 366 17.76 2.51 10.39
CA ASP A 366 16.37 2.06 10.43
C ASP A 366 16.13 0.91 9.45
N GLY A 367 15.03 0.18 9.64
CA GLY A 367 14.50 -0.72 8.62
C GLY A 367 13.69 0.03 7.57
N PHE A 368 13.26 -0.66 6.53
CA PHE A 368 12.78 -0.06 5.29
C PHE A 368 11.50 -0.71 4.77
N ILE A 369 10.78 0.02 3.94
CA ILE A 369 9.54 -0.41 3.29
C ILE A 369 9.78 -0.40 1.78
N VAL A 370 9.32 -1.44 1.09
CA VAL A 370 9.46 -1.62 -0.37
C VAL A 370 8.08 -1.68 -1.00
N LEU A 371 7.94 -1.12 -2.20
CA LEU A 371 6.76 -1.30 -3.04
C LEU A 371 6.90 -2.58 -3.90
N GLU A 372 5.96 -3.50 -3.71
CA GLU A 372 5.70 -4.70 -4.52
C GLU A 372 4.18 -4.88 -4.61
N HIS A 373 3.70 -5.65 -5.59
CA HIS A 373 2.28 -5.83 -5.88
C HIS A 373 1.91 -7.32 -6.00
N ASP A 374 0.70 -7.72 -5.61
CA ASP A 374 0.23 -9.11 -5.72
C ASP A 374 -0.95 -9.31 -6.70
N LEU A 375 -1.37 -8.22 -7.36
CA LEU A 375 -2.40 -8.23 -8.40
C LEU A 375 -2.09 -9.10 -9.63
N TYR A 376 -0.80 -9.25 -9.97
CA TYR A 376 -0.37 -9.92 -11.19
C TYR A 376 0.47 -11.17 -10.90
N GLU A 377 0.35 -12.15 -11.78
CA GLU A 377 1.12 -13.39 -11.70
C GLU A 377 2.63 -13.16 -11.77
N GLN A 378 3.04 -12.23 -12.65
CA GLN A 378 4.44 -11.84 -12.81
C GLN A 378 5.02 -11.32 -11.50
N THR A 379 4.27 -10.49 -10.77
CA THR A 379 4.77 -9.83 -9.55
C THR A 379 4.77 -10.80 -8.37
N VAL A 380 3.77 -11.69 -8.27
CA VAL A 380 3.79 -12.80 -7.31
C VAL A 380 4.95 -13.78 -7.58
N ASP A 381 5.23 -14.14 -8.84
CA ASP A 381 6.36 -15.00 -9.19
C ASP A 381 7.72 -14.34 -8.92
N MET A 382 7.82 -13.02 -9.09
CA MET A 382 8.97 -12.23 -8.65
C MET A 382 9.13 -12.29 -7.12
N ALA A 383 8.05 -12.08 -6.37
CA ALA A 383 8.06 -12.05 -4.92
C ALA A 383 8.50 -13.39 -4.32
N ILE A 384 7.78 -14.48 -4.63
CA ILE A 384 8.07 -15.80 -4.05
C ILE A 384 9.37 -16.42 -4.59
N GLY A 385 9.74 -16.08 -5.83
CA GLY A 385 10.84 -16.71 -6.52
C GLY A 385 12.19 -16.04 -6.32
N TYR A 386 12.18 -14.72 -6.08
CA TYR A 386 13.36 -13.88 -6.21
C TYR A 386 13.50 -12.86 -5.07
N THR A 387 12.55 -11.96 -4.83
CA THR A 387 12.76 -10.85 -3.87
C THR A 387 12.69 -11.31 -2.42
N LEU A 388 11.65 -12.05 -2.01
CA LEU A 388 11.56 -12.63 -0.66
C LEU A 388 12.75 -13.59 -0.39
N PRO A 389 13.10 -14.55 -1.27
CA PRO A 389 14.30 -15.36 -1.08
C PRO A 389 15.60 -14.57 -1.01
N ALA A 390 15.78 -13.49 -1.80
CA ALA A 390 17.00 -12.71 -1.79
C ALA A 390 17.20 -11.96 -0.46
N ALA A 391 16.13 -11.42 0.13
CA ALA A 391 16.17 -10.78 1.44
C ALA A 391 16.48 -11.79 2.56
N LEU A 392 15.82 -12.95 2.56
CA LEU A 392 16.01 -14.02 3.56
C LEU A 392 17.41 -14.65 3.50
N ASN A 393 17.99 -14.77 2.29
CA ASN A 393 19.32 -15.36 2.07
C ASN A 393 20.45 -14.32 1.99
N HIS A 394 20.16 -13.04 2.26
CA HIS A 394 21.19 -12.00 2.36
C HIS A 394 22.17 -12.29 3.52
N ASN A 395 23.32 -11.60 3.55
CA ASN A 395 24.32 -11.78 4.60
C ASN A 395 24.84 -10.42 5.13
N PRO A 396 24.41 -9.97 6.33
CA PRO A 396 23.49 -10.65 7.25
C PRO A 396 22.05 -10.72 6.68
N PRO A 397 21.26 -11.74 7.04
CA PRO A 397 19.89 -11.90 6.52
C PRO A 397 18.98 -10.78 6.99
N PHE A 398 18.03 -10.39 6.13
CA PHE A 398 16.98 -9.44 6.51
C PHE A 398 15.89 -10.13 7.33
N THR A 399 15.33 -9.39 8.30
CA THR A 399 14.09 -9.78 8.99
C THR A 399 12.90 -9.23 8.21
N LEU A 400 11.86 -10.03 7.99
CA LEU A 400 10.65 -9.62 7.27
C LEU A 400 9.47 -9.58 8.26
N GLU A 401 8.82 -8.42 8.37
CA GLU A 401 7.70 -8.17 9.29
C GLU A 401 6.60 -7.35 8.59
N PRO A 402 5.32 -7.42 9.03
CA PRO A 402 4.31 -6.43 8.66
C PRO A 402 4.74 -5.03 9.12
N ILE A 403 4.37 -4.00 8.36
CA ILE A 403 4.81 -2.62 8.57
C ILE A 403 4.38 -2.09 9.95
N GLY A 404 3.18 -2.41 10.41
CA GLY A 404 2.72 -2.07 11.75
C GLY A 404 3.59 -2.69 12.84
N GLN A 405 3.95 -3.96 12.70
CA GLN A 405 4.85 -4.63 13.66
C GLN A 405 6.28 -4.11 13.59
N CYS A 406 6.77 -3.75 12.40
CA CYS A 406 8.09 -3.14 12.25
C CYS A 406 8.13 -1.73 12.89
N ASN A 407 7.01 -1.01 12.90
CA ASN A 407 6.82 0.27 13.60
C ASN A 407 6.43 0.13 15.08
N GLY A 408 6.35 -1.08 15.63
CA GLY A 408 5.99 -1.32 17.03
C GLY A 408 4.52 -1.05 17.37
N ILE A 409 3.66 -0.93 16.36
CA ILE A 409 2.20 -0.78 16.51
C ILE A 409 1.63 -2.15 16.90
N PRO A 410 0.96 -2.30 18.06
CA PRO A 410 0.37 -3.58 18.45
C PRO A 410 -0.72 -4.03 17.46
N TYR A 411 -0.85 -5.34 17.22
CA TYR A 411 -1.93 -5.90 16.37
C TYR A 411 -3.33 -5.39 16.74
N THR A 412 -3.62 -5.21 18.04
CA THR A 412 -4.88 -4.62 18.51
C THR A 412 -5.16 -3.24 17.92
N ASN A 413 -4.12 -2.45 17.70
CA ASN A 413 -4.23 -1.06 17.28
C ASN A 413 -4.41 -0.92 15.77
N MET A 414 -4.03 -1.94 14.97
CA MET A 414 -4.17 -1.94 13.51
C MET A 414 -5.62 -1.87 13.02
N TYR A 415 -6.58 -2.12 13.92
CA TYR A 415 -8.00 -2.13 13.62
C TYR A 415 -8.81 -1.38 14.68
N VAL A 416 -9.77 -0.57 14.23
CA VAL A 416 -10.57 0.33 15.08
C VAL A 416 -11.28 -0.42 16.21
N GLU A 417 -11.86 -1.58 15.92
CA GLU A 417 -12.68 -2.37 16.84
C GLU A 417 -11.86 -3.01 17.98
N SER A 418 -10.62 -3.43 17.69
CA SER A 418 -9.73 -4.01 18.69
C SER A 418 -8.83 -2.97 19.38
N ASN A 419 -8.86 -1.71 18.96
CA ASN A 419 -7.91 -0.70 19.40
C ASN A 419 -8.17 -0.25 20.84
N LEU A 420 -7.28 -0.66 21.73
CA LEU A 420 -7.30 -0.31 23.16
C LEU A 420 -6.64 1.04 23.45
N ASN A 421 -6.01 1.67 22.47
CA ASN A 421 -5.29 2.93 22.61
C ASN A 421 -6.15 4.11 22.14
N ALA A 422 -6.73 4.85 23.09
CA ALA A 422 -7.48 6.09 22.84
C ALA A 422 -6.64 7.25 22.24
N SER A 423 -5.35 7.02 22.01
CA SER A 423 -4.41 7.95 21.36
C SER A 423 -3.89 7.47 20.01
N PHE A 424 -4.34 6.30 19.52
CA PHE A 424 -4.00 5.77 18.21
C PHE A 424 -5.29 5.54 17.38
N PRO A 425 -5.27 5.63 16.04
CA PRO A 425 -4.20 6.21 15.22
C PRO A 425 -3.91 7.67 15.61
N ILE A 426 -4.92 8.39 16.12
CA ILE A 426 -4.79 9.75 16.63
C ILE A 426 -5.59 9.95 17.93
N ALA A 427 -5.00 10.69 18.88
CA ALA A 427 -5.67 11.14 20.09
C ALA A 427 -6.60 12.34 19.86
N ASN A 428 -7.79 12.30 20.46
CA ASN A 428 -8.63 13.49 20.64
C ASN A 428 -8.09 14.32 21.84
N GLY A 429 -6.88 14.86 21.69
CA GLY A 429 -6.04 15.41 22.77
C GLY A 429 -5.69 16.89 22.59
N THR A 430 -6.34 17.76 23.35
CA THR A 430 -6.19 19.23 23.31
C THR A 430 -5.00 19.76 24.12
N SER A 431 -3.91 18.99 24.25
CA SER A 431 -2.84 19.26 25.23
C SER A 431 -1.47 19.63 24.63
N ASP A 432 -1.14 19.19 23.41
CA ASP A 432 0.20 19.39 22.82
C ASP A 432 0.20 20.31 21.57
N GLY A 433 -0.84 21.12 21.39
CA GLY A 433 -1.01 22.03 20.25
C GLY A 433 -1.83 21.45 19.09
N GLY A 434 -1.82 20.13 18.92
CA GLY A 434 -2.57 19.39 17.91
C GLY A 434 -1.68 18.36 17.21
N ILE A 435 -2.12 17.84 16.07
CA ILE A 435 -1.25 17.06 15.17
C ILE A 435 -1.00 17.89 13.94
N ASP A 436 0.27 18.12 13.65
CA ASP A 436 0.74 18.81 12.45
C ASP A 436 0.57 17.89 11.24
N THR A 437 -0.50 18.11 10.45
CA THR A 437 -0.81 17.28 9.26
C THR A 437 -0.29 17.91 7.96
N ASP A 438 -0.01 19.21 7.96
CA ASP A 438 0.45 19.97 6.78
C ASP A 438 1.91 20.43 6.85
N GLY A 439 2.57 20.29 7.99
CA GLY A 439 3.98 20.60 8.23
C GLY A 439 4.26 22.07 8.53
N ASP A 440 3.25 22.88 8.88
CA ASP A 440 3.44 24.30 9.20
C ASP A 440 4.01 24.57 10.61
N GLY A 441 4.10 23.53 11.46
CA GLY A 441 4.60 23.61 12.83
C GLY A 441 3.54 24.01 13.87
N THR A 442 2.29 24.10 13.46
CA THR A 442 1.11 24.18 14.33
C THR A 442 0.36 22.84 14.32
N GLY A 443 -0.79 22.74 14.98
CA GLY A 443 -1.47 21.46 15.16
C GLY A 443 -2.95 21.54 14.83
N ASP A 444 -3.40 20.66 13.93
CA ASP A 444 -4.72 20.66 13.28
C ASP A 444 -5.82 20.04 14.16
N ALA A 445 -5.82 20.42 15.45
CA ALA A 445 -6.55 19.71 16.50
C ALA A 445 -8.07 19.77 16.34
N LYS A 446 -8.72 18.61 16.53
CA LYS A 446 -10.18 18.45 16.62
C LYS A 446 -10.76 19.18 17.85
N SER A 447 -11.03 20.48 17.71
CA SER A 447 -11.41 21.37 18.82
C SER A 447 -12.83 21.12 19.34
N LYS A 448 -12.96 20.86 20.65
CA LYS A 448 -14.26 20.82 21.34
C LYS A 448 -14.82 22.20 21.66
N ASN A 449 -15.44 22.85 20.68
CA ASN A 449 -16.78 23.44 20.80
C ASN A 449 -17.12 24.31 19.59
N GLY A 450 -18.27 24.02 18.96
CA GLY A 450 -18.90 24.99 18.09
C GLY A 450 -19.46 26.16 18.89
N THR A 451 -19.07 27.39 18.54
CA THR A 451 -19.98 28.54 18.63
C THR A 451 -19.71 29.46 17.46
N SER A 452 -20.51 29.31 16.41
CA SER A 452 -20.50 30.14 15.21
C SER A 452 -20.82 31.60 15.54
N SER A 453 -19.78 32.38 15.83
CA SER A 453 -19.89 33.82 16.05
C SER A 453 -19.87 34.54 14.70
N ALA A 454 -21.03 34.57 14.02
CA ALA A 454 -21.24 35.36 12.83
C ALA A 454 -21.12 36.86 13.16
N ALA A 455 -19.91 37.41 13.04
CA ALA A 455 -19.63 38.83 13.25
C ALA A 455 -20.13 39.66 12.06
N SER A 456 -21.44 39.89 12.02
CA SER A 456 -22.06 40.81 11.05
C SER A 456 -21.46 42.21 11.17
N SER A 457 -20.85 42.69 10.08
CA SER A 457 -20.36 44.06 9.99
C SER A 457 -21.53 45.03 9.93
N SER A 458 -21.83 45.71 11.04
CA SER A 458 -22.78 46.83 11.07
C SER A 458 -22.06 48.14 11.41
N ASN A 459 -22.28 49.13 10.55
CA ASN A 459 -21.62 50.42 10.59
C ASN A 459 -22.41 51.37 11.52
N GLY A 460 -21.78 51.97 12.52
CA GLY A 460 -22.50 52.77 13.52
C GLY A 460 -21.59 53.64 14.39
N SER A 461 -21.51 54.94 14.07
CA SER A 461 -20.69 55.91 14.78
C SER A 461 -21.25 56.30 16.16
N SER A 462 -20.40 56.49 17.17
CA SER A 462 -20.39 57.72 17.96
C SER A 462 -19.12 57.90 18.79
N SER A 463 -18.70 59.16 18.91
CA SER A 463 -17.55 59.65 19.67
C SER A 463 -17.79 59.64 21.19
N GLN A 464 -16.71 59.66 21.97
CA GLN A 464 -16.51 60.48 23.19
C GLN A 464 -15.00 60.52 23.57
N HIS A 465 -14.61 61.39 24.49
CA HIS A 465 -13.27 62.01 24.58
C HIS A 465 -12.31 61.46 25.67
N ALA A 466 -11.01 61.67 25.42
CA ALA A 466 -9.90 61.87 26.39
C ALA A 466 -9.45 60.63 27.23
N SER A 467 -8.19 60.49 27.67
CA SER A 467 -7.16 61.52 27.94
C SER A 467 -5.72 61.10 27.59
N PHE A 468 -4.82 62.09 27.57
CA PHE A 468 -3.38 61.98 27.26
C PHE A 468 -2.57 61.21 28.32
N SER A 469 -1.48 60.58 27.87
CA SER A 469 -0.14 60.86 28.42
C SER A 469 0.95 60.61 27.38
N ILE A 470 1.84 61.59 27.22
CA ILE A 470 2.99 61.57 26.31
C ILE A 470 4.22 61.25 27.12
N SER A 471 5.11 60.40 26.60
CA SER A 471 6.55 60.57 26.86
C SER A 471 7.34 60.11 25.65
N ALA A 472 7.74 61.07 24.81
CA ALA A 472 8.63 60.83 23.68
C ALA A 472 10.08 61.08 24.11
N THR A 473 10.99 60.20 23.71
CA THR A 473 12.42 60.56 23.65
C THR A 473 12.91 60.30 22.24
N LEU A 474 13.20 61.39 21.54
CA LEU A 474 13.67 61.40 20.15
C LEU A 474 15.20 61.40 20.14
N LEU A 475 15.82 60.53 19.36
CA LEU A 475 17.13 60.83 18.78
C LEU A 475 17.21 60.27 17.36
N ALA A 476 17.23 61.18 16.39
CA ALA A 476 17.46 60.88 14.99
C ALA A 476 18.82 61.45 14.57
N ILE A 477 19.63 60.64 13.88
CA ILE A 477 20.70 61.14 13.01
C ILE A 477 20.55 60.45 11.65
N VAL A 478 20.60 61.26 10.60
CA VAL A 478 20.46 60.92 9.18
C VAL A 478 21.85 60.91 8.54
N ALA A 479 22.15 60.00 7.60
CA ALA A 479 22.90 60.32 6.35
C ALA A 479 23.16 59.11 5.41
N THR A 480 22.55 59.19 4.21
CA THR A 480 23.08 58.82 2.86
C THR A 480 23.78 57.48 2.56
N PHE A 481 23.10 56.67 1.74
CA PHE A 481 23.50 56.25 0.37
C PHE A 481 24.99 56.28 -0.05
N VAL A 482 25.51 55.13 -0.52
CA VAL A 482 26.31 54.99 -1.76
C VAL A 482 25.93 53.67 -2.46
N VAL A 483 25.87 53.68 -3.78
CA VAL A 483 25.69 52.52 -4.70
C VAL A 483 26.94 52.40 -5.58
N ALA A 484 27.15 51.20 -6.18
CA ALA A 484 28.28 50.73 -7.00
C ALA A 484 29.38 50.03 -6.18
N ILE A 485 29.97 48.92 -6.65
CA ILE A 485 29.97 48.34 -8.02
C ILE A 485 29.39 46.93 -8.01
#